data_AF-A0A2V6Q9F1-F1
#
_entry.id   AF-A0A2V6Q9F1-F1
#
_cell.length_a   1.000
_cell.length_b   1.000
_cell.length_c   1.000
_cell.angle_alpha   90.00
_cell.angle_beta   90.00
_cell.angle_gamma   90.00
#
_symmetry.space_group_name_H-M   'P 1'
#
loop_
_entity.id
_entity.type
_entity.pdbx_description
1 polymer ?
#
loop_
_entity_poly.entity_id
_entity_poly.type
_entity_poly.pdbx_seq_one_letter_code
_entity_poly.pdbx_strand_id
1 'polypeptide(L)'
;MGARTGRQYIEALREQPREVWLRGERVKDVTTHPGLASGVRAIAALYDMQHDPALRDEMTYPSPTSGERVGLSFIVPRTRDELERRRVMMLHWARATCGMMGRSPDFMNVTFAAWSAAAAYFAQGRPEFGDNMRRYYEHLREHDLTLTHALINLQRSRTISGVFNLQEGTALSVVRETDAGIVVRGARILATLAPMSDEIAVYSPRVARHTDKHSPFAVNFAIPCGTPGLKFLCRDSFDHGKSHFDDPLGSRFEEMDCVVFFDDVLVPWERVFVLGDVDLINNTAMTTHSAAHTAHQGAAKNLAKCEFVLGVALHMTHTLGNAHLPHSEERLAELTLYTELMRACIRSAEADATLDEWGVMCPVPLQIELTRNLFMTAYPRMAEILELLGSSSFMLTPSEADLQGPLAGDIEQYLATDTATARDRIKLFRLAWDIAGSAFGSRQVLYERFFASDPLTRARALNALYPKEEVMERVRRFLDG
;
A
#
# COMPACT_ATOMS: atom_id res chain seq x y z
N MET A 1 -17.24 8.29 -16.42
CA MET A 1 -17.47 6.84 -16.29
C MET A 1 -17.67 6.58 -14.80
N GLY A 2 -18.59 5.72 -14.38
CA GLY A 2 -18.75 5.44 -12.95
C GLY A 2 -17.62 4.57 -12.40
N ALA A 3 -17.86 3.96 -11.23
CA ALA A 3 -17.05 2.91 -10.66
C ALA A 3 -16.84 1.80 -11.70
N ARG A 4 -15.58 1.42 -11.89
CA ARG A 4 -15.15 0.50 -12.94
C ARG A 4 -15.44 -0.94 -12.53
N THR A 5 -15.70 -1.79 -13.51
CA THR A 5 -15.77 -3.26 -13.33
C THR A 5 -14.40 -3.89 -13.51
N GLY A 6 -14.17 -5.08 -12.98
CA GLY A 6 -12.93 -5.83 -13.16
C GLY A 6 -12.62 -6.09 -14.64
N ARG A 7 -13.65 -6.36 -15.44
CA ARG A 7 -13.52 -6.52 -16.90
C ARG A 7 -13.02 -5.24 -17.56
N GLN A 8 -13.62 -4.09 -17.28
CA GLN A 8 -13.17 -2.79 -17.81
C GLN A 8 -11.74 -2.48 -17.38
N TYR A 9 -11.35 -2.83 -16.14
CA TYR A 9 -9.98 -2.73 -15.65
C TYR A 9 -9.00 -3.51 -16.52
N ILE A 10 -9.25 -4.82 -16.69
CA ILE A 10 -8.41 -5.68 -17.52
C ILE A 10 -8.35 -5.19 -18.97
N GLU A 11 -9.48 -4.76 -19.54
CA GLU A 11 -9.55 -4.26 -20.92
C GLU A 11 -8.65 -3.03 -21.14
N ALA A 12 -8.75 -1.98 -20.32
CA ALA A 12 -7.87 -0.83 -20.56
C ALA A 12 -6.40 -1.11 -20.22
N LEU A 13 -6.10 -2.10 -19.35
CA LEU A 13 -4.71 -2.53 -19.21
C LEU A 13 -4.15 -3.09 -20.53
N ARG A 14 -4.96 -3.81 -21.32
CA ARG A 14 -4.57 -4.35 -22.64
C ARG A 14 -4.48 -3.27 -23.71
N GLU A 15 -5.39 -2.29 -23.67
CA GLU A 15 -5.47 -1.22 -24.67
C GLU A 15 -4.37 -0.15 -24.49
N GLN A 16 -3.79 -0.06 -23.30
CA GLN A 16 -2.68 0.84 -23.01
C GLN A 16 -1.35 0.06 -22.96
N PRO A 17 -0.67 -0.13 -24.12
CA PRO A 17 0.61 -0.81 -24.16
C PRO A 17 1.64 -0.06 -23.29
N ARG A 18 2.36 -0.81 -22.47
CA ARG A 18 3.38 -0.30 -21.56
C ARG A 18 4.66 -1.12 -21.69
N GLU A 19 5.79 -0.48 -21.45
CA GLU A 19 7.09 -1.15 -21.54
C GLU A 19 7.47 -1.74 -20.18
N VAL A 20 7.15 -3.02 -19.98
CA VAL A 20 7.46 -3.78 -18.77
C VAL A 20 8.47 -4.87 -19.10
N TRP A 21 9.48 -5.01 -18.25
CA TRP A 21 10.56 -5.99 -18.38
C TRP A 21 10.60 -6.88 -17.14
N LEU A 22 10.64 -8.20 -17.36
CA LEU A 22 10.72 -9.20 -16.31
C LEU A 22 11.63 -10.34 -16.79
N ARG A 23 12.60 -10.74 -15.97
CA ARG A 23 13.57 -11.79 -16.28
C ARG A 23 14.30 -11.62 -17.63
N GLY A 24 14.65 -10.37 -17.97
CA GLY A 24 15.35 -10.05 -19.21
C GLY A 24 14.47 -10.03 -20.47
N GLU A 25 13.17 -10.27 -20.34
CA GLU A 25 12.21 -10.27 -21.45
C GLU A 25 11.19 -9.15 -21.32
N ARG A 26 10.75 -8.61 -22.46
CA ARG A 26 9.65 -7.64 -22.50
C ARG A 26 8.32 -8.37 -22.36
N VAL A 27 7.52 -7.96 -21.38
CA VAL A 27 6.17 -8.47 -21.16
C VAL A 27 5.25 -7.92 -22.24
N LYS A 28 4.61 -8.82 -23.02
CA LYS A 28 3.68 -8.44 -24.09
C LYS A 28 2.31 -8.03 -23.57
N ASP A 29 1.77 -8.75 -22.60
CA ASP A 29 0.48 -8.50 -21.99
C ASP A 29 0.56 -8.85 -20.49
N VAL A 30 0.44 -7.82 -19.64
CA VAL A 30 0.49 -7.97 -18.17
C VAL A 30 -0.72 -8.73 -17.61
N THR A 31 -1.83 -8.76 -18.34
CA THR A 31 -3.09 -9.39 -17.90
C THR A 31 -3.06 -10.91 -18.05
N THR A 32 -2.14 -11.44 -18.86
CA THR A 32 -1.96 -12.87 -19.11
C THR A 32 -0.58 -13.38 -18.72
N HIS A 33 0.37 -12.51 -18.42
CA HIS A 33 1.72 -12.91 -18.04
C HIS A 33 1.69 -13.75 -16.73
N PRO A 34 2.27 -14.96 -16.68
CA PRO A 34 2.15 -15.86 -15.53
C PRO A 34 2.54 -15.25 -14.19
N GLY A 35 3.60 -14.44 -14.14
CA GLY A 35 4.05 -13.78 -12.91
C GLY A 35 3.34 -12.46 -12.54
N LEU A 36 2.30 -12.05 -13.28
CA LEU A 36 1.60 -10.76 -13.06
C LEU A 36 0.06 -10.89 -13.10
N ALA A 37 -0.46 -11.82 -13.89
CA ALA A 37 -1.89 -11.95 -14.17
C ALA A 37 -2.74 -12.19 -12.91
N SER A 38 -2.19 -12.86 -11.89
CA SER A 38 -2.92 -13.14 -10.65
C SER A 38 -3.21 -11.88 -9.86
N GLY A 39 -2.22 -11.01 -9.69
CA GLY A 39 -2.47 -9.72 -9.05
C GLY A 39 -3.42 -8.83 -9.87
N VAL A 40 -3.41 -8.92 -11.21
CA VAL A 40 -4.37 -8.20 -12.06
C VAL A 40 -5.78 -8.70 -11.76
N ARG A 41 -5.97 -10.02 -11.64
CA ARG A 41 -7.25 -10.60 -11.24
C ARG A 41 -7.67 -10.18 -9.83
N ALA A 42 -6.73 -10.04 -8.89
CA ALA A 42 -7.02 -9.57 -7.54
C ALA A 42 -7.56 -8.13 -7.57
N ILE A 43 -6.91 -7.20 -8.29
CA ILE A 43 -7.43 -5.83 -8.44
C ILE A 43 -8.78 -5.82 -9.19
N ALA A 44 -8.93 -6.63 -10.24
CA ALA A 44 -10.20 -6.76 -10.95
C ALA A 44 -11.35 -7.18 -10.02
N ALA A 45 -11.11 -8.13 -9.11
CA ALA A 45 -12.09 -8.56 -8.13
C ALA A 45 -12.49 -7.45 -7.14
N LEU A 46 -11.55 -6.55 -6.79
CA LEU A 46 -11.85 -5.37 -5.96
C LEU A 46 -12.77 -4.39 -6.70
N TYR A 47 -12.56 -4.19 -8.00
CA TYR A 47 -13.47 -3.40 -8.83
C TYR A 47 -14.87 -4.03 -8.91
N ASP A 48 -14.96 -5.35 -9.15
CA ASP A 48 -16.24 -6.06 -9.19
C ASP A 48 -17.00 -5.98 -7.85
N MET A 49 -16.30 -5.96 -6.71
CA MET A 49 -16.91 -5.78 -5.38
C MET A 49 -17.68 -4.46 -5.25
N GLN A 50 -17.31 -3.40 -5.98
CA GLN A 50 -18.06 -2.14 -5.98
C GLN A 50 -19.47 -2.28 -6.59
N HIS A 51 -19.70 -3.33 -7.36
CA HIS A 51 -20.97 -3.63 -8.03
C HIS A 51 -21.78 -4.71 -7.31
N ASP A 52 -21.27 -5.28 -6.22
CA ASP A 52 -22.04 -6.21 -5.38
C ASP A 52 -23.24 -5.46 -4.78
N PRO A 53 -24.49 -5.86 -5.09
CA PRO A 53 -25.68 -5.19 -4.57
C PRO A 53 -25.73 -5.09 -3.04
N ALA A 54 -25.12 -6.04 -2.32
CA ALA A 54 -25.09 -6.06 -0.86
C ALA A 54 -24.09 -5.05 -0.27
N LEU A 55 -23.05 -4.69 -1.02
CA LEU A 55 -21.97 -3.81 -0.55
C LEU A 55 -21.98 -2.44 -1.24
N ARG A 56 -22.70 -2.27 -2.35
CA ARG A 56 -22.65 -1.10 -3.23
C ARG A 56 -22.69 0.24 -2.48
N ASP A 57 -23.58 0.38 -1.50
CA ASP A 57 -23.74 1.64 -0.75
C ASP A 57 -22.62 1.92 0.26
N GLU A 58 -21.89 0.88 0.66
CA GLU A 58 -20.65 0.98 1.43
C GLU A 58 -19.41 1.13 0.54
N MET A 59 -19.47 0.66 -0.71
CA MET A 59 -18.33 0.68 -1.64
C MET A 59 -18.25 1.95 -2.48
N THR A 60 -19.36 2.62 -2.73
CA THR A 60 -19.41 3.74 -3.69
C THR A 60 -20.43 4.82 -3.28
N TYR A 61 -20.31 6.02 -3.86
CA TYR A 61 -21.20 7.16 -3.64
C TYR A 61 -21.52 7.89 -4.97
N PRO A 62 -22.58 8.70 -5.04
CA PRO A 62 -22.85 9.53 -6.21
C PRO A 62 -21.77 10.59 -6.41
N SER A 63 -21.19 10.65 -7.61
CA SER A 63 -20.22 11.67 -7.98
C SER A 63 -20.85 13.06 -7.91
N PRO A 64 -20.15 14.05 -7.35
CA PRO A 64 -20.65 15.42 -7.32
C PRO A 64 -20.64 16.10 -8.71
N THR A 65 -19.94 15.56 -9.71
CA THR A 65 -19.87 16.19 -11.05
C THR A 65 -20.67 15.43 -12.11
N SER A 66 -20.71 14.10 -12.07
CA SER A 66 -21.47 13.30 -13.05
C SER A 66 -22.80 12.74 -12.52
N GLY A 67 -22.99 12.66 -11.20
CA GLY A 67 -24.13 11.96 -10.57
C GLY A 67 -24.04 10.43 -10.63
N GLU A 68 -23.15 9.88 -11.45
CA GLU A 68 -22.84 8.44 -11.52
C GLU A 68 -22.19 7.95 -10.22
N ARG A 69 -22.37 6.67 -9.91
CA ARG A 69 -21.73 6.06 -8.74
C ARG A 69 -20.23 5.90 -8.98
N VAL A 70 -19.40 6.40 -8.07
CA VAL A 70 -17.92 6.31 -8.08
C VAL A 70 -17.41 5.72 -6.76
N GLY A 71 -16.21 5.13 -6.77
CA GLY A 71 -15.63 4.46 -5.60
C GLY A 71 -15.50 5.36 -4.37
N LEU A 72 -15.88 4.85 -3.18
CA LEU A 72 -15.96 5.66 -1.95
C LEU A 72 -14.59 6.14 -1.47
N SER A 73 -13.49 5.53 -1.90
CA SER A 73 -12.12 5.96 -1.53
C SER A 73 -11.81 7.36 -2.03
N PHE A 74 -12.48 7.79 -3.10
CA PHE A 74 -12.32 9.13 -3.63
C PHE A 74 -13.03 10.20 -2.80
N ILE A 75 -13.92 9.86 -1.85
CA ILE A 75 -14.63 10.90 -1.09
C ILE A 75 -13.62 11.80 -0.35
N VAL A 76 -13.86 13.10 -0.41
CA VAL A 76 -13.20 14.09 0.44
C VAL A 76 -14.07 14.26 1.69
N PRO A 77 -13.75 13.59 2.81
CA PRO A 77 -14.62 13.60 3.97
C PRO A 77 -14.69 15.00 4.57
N ARG A 78 -15.90 15.44 4.91
CA ARG A 78 -16.23 16.70 5.59
C ARG A 78 -16.83 16.47 6.97
N THR A 79 -17.22 15.23 7.28
CA THR A 79 -17.71 14.81 8.60
C THR A 79 -16.96 13.58 9.10
N ARG A 80 -17.04 13.31 10.41
CA ARG A 80 -16.48 12.10 11.02
C ARG A 80 -17.14 10.84 10.43
N ASP A 81 -18.45 10.88 10.22
CA ASP A 81 -19.20 9.79 9.60
C ASP A 81 -18.69 9.47 8.18
N GLU A 82 -18.38 10.49 7.36
CA GLU A 82 -17.81 10.27 6.03
C GLU A 82 -16.40 9.68 6.10
N LEU A 83 -15.59 10.10 7.07
CA LEU A 83 -14.27 9.52 7.33
C LEU A 83 -14.40 8.04 7.72
N GLU A 84 -15.33 7.69 8.62
CA GLU A 84 -15.61 6.32 9.03
C GLU A 84 -16.16 5.46 7.89
N ARG A 85 -17.09 5.99 7.09
CA ARG A 85 -17.63 5.32 5.89
C ARG A 85 -16.51 4.98 4.91
N ARG A 86 -15.58 5.92 4.68
CA ARG A 86 -14.42 5.66 3.83
C ARG A 86 -13.53 4.54 4.40
N ARG A 87 -13.29 4.51 5.72
CA ARG A 87 -12.58 3.38 6.37
C ARG A 87 -13.28 2.05 6.14
N VAL A 88 -14.61 2.01 6.31
CA VAL A 88 -15.39 0.77 6.11
C VAL A 88 -15.16 0.23 4.70
N MET A 89 -15.22 1.08 3.68
CA MET A 89 -14.91 0.66 2.31
C MET A 89 -13.48 0.11 2.17
N MET A 90 -12.47 0.85 2.65
CA MET A 90 -11.07 0.39 2.59
C MET A 90 -10.91 -0.96 3.28
N LEU A 91 -11.63 -1.21 4.37
CA LEU A 91 -11.58 -2.46 5.12
C LEU A 91 -12.20 -3.63 4.34
N HIS A 92 -13.23 -3.41 3.53
CA HIS A 92 -13.78 -4.43 2.63
C HIS A 92 -12.73 -4.91 1.63
N TRP A 93 -12.08 -3.97 0.92
CA TRP A 93 -11.00 -4.30 -0.02
C TRP A 93 -9.79 -4.95 0.68
N ALA A 94 -9.41 -4.44 1.85
CA ALA A 94 -8.33 -5.03 2.62
C ALA A 94 -8.66 -6.48 3.04
N ARG A 95 -9.87 -6.77 3.53
CA ARG A 95 -10.27 -8.13 3.93
C ARG A 95 -10.35 -9.09 2.74
N ALA A 96 -10.80 -8.61 1.57
CA ALA A 96 -10.83 -9.40 0.34
C ALA A 96 -9.43 -9.91 -0.10
N THR A 97 -8.38 -9.20 0.30
CA THR A 97 -6.98 -9.55 0.00
C THR A 97 -6.21 -10.03 1.23
N CYS A 98 -6.91 -10.34 2.33
CA CYS A 98 -6.31 -10.73 3.61
C CYS A 98 -5.31 -9.68 4.17
N GLY A 99 -5.49 -8.42 3.79
CA GLY A 99 -4.58 -7.31 4.05
C GLY A 99 -3.25 -7.40 3.31
N MET A 100 -3.04 -8.40 2.44
CA MET A 100 -1.75 -8.68 1.80
C MET A 100 -1.42 -7.71 0.65
N MET A 101 -2.43 -7.06 0.06
CA MET A 101 -2.21 -6.00 -0.92
C MET A 101 -2.14 -4.65 -0.21
N GLY A 102 -0.96 -4.02 -0.26
CA GLY A 102 -0.69 -2.75 0.41
C GLY A 102 -0.84 -1.51 -0.47
N ARG A 103 -1.07 -1.70 -1.78
CA ARG A 103 -1.12 -0.66 -2.82
C ARG A 103 -2.36 -0.78 -3.70
N SER A 104 -3.44 -1.37 -3.18
CA SER A 104 -4.75 -1.28 -3.82
C SER A 104 -5.14 0.18 -4.16
N PRO A 105 -6.00 0.41 -5.17
CA PRO A 105 -6.24 1.75 -5.73
C PRO A 105 -6.61 2.83 -4.69
N ASP A 106 -7.31 2.43 -3.63
CA ASP A 106 -7.75 3.29 -2.54
C ASP A 106 -6.59 4.00 -1.81
N PHE A 107 -5.37 3.44 -1.82
CA PHE A 107 -4.19 4.08 -1.23
C PHE A 107 -3.84 5.41 -1.91
N MET A 108 -3.88 5.45 -3.25
CA MET A 108 -3.59 6.68 -3.99
C MET A 108 -4.81 7.59 -4.12
N ASN A 109 -6.02 7.02 -4.14
CA ASN A 109 -7.26 7.80 -4.19
C ASN A 109 -7.35 8.77 -3.02
N VAL A 110 -7.00 8.34 -1.80
CA VAL A 110 -7.03 9.22 -0.61
C VAL A 110 -5.96 10.29 -0.62
N THR A 111 -4.81 10.03 -1.27
CA THR A 111 -3.75 11.02 -1.46
C THR A 111 -4.25 12.15 -2.36
N PHE A 112 -4.82 11.80 -3.52
CA PHE A 112 -5.31 12.79 -4.47
C PHE A 112 -6.60 13.48 -4.04
N ALA A 113 -7.45 12.82 -3.24
CA ALA A 113 -8.59 13.47 -2.58
C ALA A 113 -8.13 14.61 -1.66
N ALA A 114 -7.11 14.36 -0.82
CA ALA A 114 -6.53 15.37 0.06
C ALA A 114 -5.84 16.49 -0.73
N TRP A 115 -5.07 16.14 -1.76
CA TRP A 115 -4.36 17.12 -2.59
C TRP A 115 -5.31 18.02 -3.40
N SER A 116 -6.39 17.44 -3.94
CA SER A 116 -7.43 18.18 -4.66
C SER A 116 -8.16 19.17 -3.76
N ALA A 117 -8.50 18.76 -2.53
CA ALA A 117 -9.08 19.67 -1.54
C ALA A 117 -8.12 20.82 -1.19
N ALA A 118 -6.82 20.51 -1.09
CA ALA A 118 -5.75 21.47 -0.86
C ALA A 118 -5.18 22.10 -2.15
N ALA A 119 -5.93 22.16 -3.25
CA ALA A 119 -5.42 22.66 -4.54
C ALA A 119 -4.80 24.07 -4.48
N ALA A 120 -5.28 24.94 -3.58
CA ALA A 120 -4.70 26.27 -3.37
C ALA A 120 -3.25 26.23 -2.83
N TYR A 121 -2.85 25.15 -2.16
CA TYR A 121 -1.47 24.89 -1.79
C TYR A 121 -0.56 24.76 -3.02
N PHE A 122 -0.98 23.96 -4.00
CA PHE A 122 -0.23 23.74 -5.23
C PHE A 122 -0.18 24.99 -6.13
N ALA A 123 -1.24 25.82 -6.08
CA ALA A 123 -1.31 27.09 -6.80
C ALA A 123 -0.24 28.13 -6.36
N GLN A 124 0.40 27.93 -5.20
CA GLN A 124 1.50 28.78 -4.73
C GLN A 124 2.74 28.70 -5.62
N GLY A 125 3.00 27.54 -6.23
CA GLY A 125 4.13 27.35 -7.14
C GLY A 125 3.85 28.00 -8.50
N ARG A 126 2.73 27.63 -9.12
CA ARG A 126 2.14 28.31 -10.29
C ARG A 126 0.61 28.23 -10.21
N PRO A 127 -0.16 29.28 -10.56
CA PRO A 127 -1.61 29.29 -10.41
C PRO A 127 -2.32 28.07 -11.05
N GLU A 128 -1.88 27.66 -12.23
CA GLU A 128 -2.45 26.54 -12.99
C GLU A 128 -2.28 25.17 -12.32
N PHE A 129 -1.29 24.99 -11.43
CA PHE A 129 -1.04 23.71 -10.77
C PHE A 129 -2.16 23.31 -9.81
N GLY A 130 -2.83 24.28 -9.18
CA GLY A 130 -4.02 24.01 -8.38
C GLY A 130 -5.17 23.46 -9.23
N ASP A 131 -5.37 24.03 -10.42
CA ASP A 131 -6.43 23.57 -11.33
C ASP A 131 -6.10 22.22 -11.98
N ASN A 132 -4.83 21.99 -12.30
CA ASN A 132 -4.33 20.68 -12.73
C ASN A 132 -4.65 19.60 -11.69
N MET A 133 -4.38 19.89 -10.41
CA MET A 133 -4.65 18.95 -9.32
C MET A 133 -6.13 18.57 -9.24
N ARG A 134 -7.03 19.56 -9.29
CA ARG A 134 -8.48 19.33 -9.27
C ARG A 134 -8.95 18.50 -10.46
N ARG A 135 -8.54 18.90 -11.67
CA ARG A 135 -8.90 18.19 -12.91
C ARG A 135 -8.39 16.75 -12.91
N TYR A 136 -7.16 16.53 -12.43
CA TYR A 136 -6.58 15.19 -12.38
C TYR A 136 -7.26 14.30 -11.35
N TYR A 137 -7.57 14.82 -10.15
CA TYR A 137 -8.37 14.07 -9.18
C TYR A 137 -9.76 13.72 -9.72
N GLU A 138 -10.43 14.65 -10.40
CA GLU A 138 -11.69 14.35 -11.06
C GLU A 138 -11.51 13.27 -12.13
N HIS A 139 -10.47 13.37 -12.95
CA HIS A 139 -10.15 12.34 -13.95
C HIS A 139 -9.97 10.95 -13.31
N LEU A 140 -9.21 10.85 -12.20
CA LEU A 140 -9.04 9.61 -11.46
C LEU A 140 -10.38 9.05 -10.94
N ARG A 141 -11.22 9.91 -10.35
CA ARG A 141 -12.52 9.52 -9.78
C ARG A 141 -13.52 9.10 -10.84
N GLU A 142 -13.67 9.89 -11.90
CA GLU A 142 -14.63 9.66 -13.00
C GLU A 142 -14.18 8.60 -14.00
N HIS A 143 -13.03 7.98 -13.80
CA HIS A 143 -12.60 6.81 -14.58
C HIS A 143 -12.18 5.65 -13.68
N ASP A 144 -12.24 5.84 -12.36
CA ASP A 144 -11.91 4.88 -11.31
C ASP A 144 -10.58 4.15 -11.63
N LEU A 145 -9.53 4.96 -11.82
CA LEU A 145 -8.22 4.51 -12.31
C LEU A 145 -7.37 3.89 -11.20
N THR A 146 -6.64 2.83 -11.54
CA THR A 146 -5.59 2.28 -10.69
C THR A 146 -4.32 3.12 -10.84
N LEU A 147 -3.91 3.79 -9.76
CA LEU A 147 -2.74 4.66 -9.74
C LEU A 147 -1.62 4.04 -8.88
N THR A 148 -0.46 3.76 -9.49
CA THR A 148 0.79 3.49 -8.75
C THR A 148 1.49 4.80 -8.39
N HIS A 149 2.57 4.72 -7.63
CA HIS A 149 3.44 5.85 -7.36
C HIS A 149 4.91 5.47 -7.28
N ALA A 150 5.78 6.42 -7.58
CA ALA A 150 7.22 6.28 -7.42
C ALA A 150 7.80 7.47 -6.64
N LEU A 151 8.33 7.15 -5.46
CA LEU A 151 8.83 8.15 -4.51
C LEU A 151 10.34 8.21 -4.47
N ILE A 152 11.02 7.07 -4.50
CA ILE A 152 12.40 7.02 -4.03
C ILE A 152 13.34 7.26 -5.20
N ASN A 153 14.17 8.28 -5.09
CA ASN A 153 15.28 8.48 -6.01
C ASN A 153 16.34 7.40 -5.79
N LEU A 154 16.81 6.80 -6.88
CA LEU A 154 17.98 5.94 -6.83
C LEU A 154 19.22 6.80 -6.46
N GLN A 155 20.03 6.30 -5.55
CA GLN A 155 21.29 6.94 -5.13
C GLN A 155 22.43 5.99 -5.43
N ARG A 156 23.52 6.50 -6.03
CA ARG A 156 24.74 5.69 -6.28
C ARG A 156 25.39 5.23 -4.98
N SER A 157 25.33 6.08 -3.96
CA SER A 157 25.84 5.80 -2.63
C SER A 157 25.04 6.58 -1.58
N ARG A 158 24.92 6.00 -0.39
CA ARG A 158 24.40 6.70 0.78
C ARG A 158 25.55 7.48 1.43
N THR A 159 25.32 8.73 1.81
CA THR A 159 26.32 9.53 2.53
C THR A 159 26.02 9.57 4.03
N ILE A 160 27.06 9.73 4.85
CA ILE A 160 26.96 9.80 6.32
C ILE A 160 26.00 10.92 6.77
N SER A 161 25.94 12.01 6.00
CA SER A 161 25.12 13.19 6.32
C SER A 161 23.60 12.95 6.21
N GLY A 162 23.16 11.85 5.58
CA GLY A 162 21.75 11.62 5.28
C GLY A 162 21.17 12.57 4.22
N VAL A 163 21.98 13.49 3.68
CA VAL A 163 21.60 14.36 2.56
C VAL A 163 21.55 13.52 1.29
N PHE A 164 20.52 13.79 0.50
CA PHE A 164 20.33 13.32 -0.86
C PHE A 164 21.61 13.47 -1.69
N ASN A 165 22.27 12.34 -2.01
CA ASN A 165 23.31 12.32 -3.04
C ASN A 165 22.66 12.18 -4.42
N LEU A 166 21.84 13.17 -4.78
CA LEU A 166 21.16 13.22 -6.06
C LEU A 166 22.13 13.81 -7.07
N GLN A 167 22.36 13.04 -8.12
CA GLN A 167 23.20 13.44 -9.24
C GLN A 167 22.42 13.20 -10.52
N GLU A 168 22.62 14.11 -11.47
CA GLU A 168 22.16 13.93 -12.83
C GLU A 168 22.68 12.59 -13.39
N GLY A 169 21.83 11.88 -14.13
CA GLY A 169 22.14 10.54 -14.63
C GLY A 169 22.00 9.41 -13.59
N THR A 170 21.42 9.67 -12.41
CA THR A 170 20.99 8.62 -11.47
C THR A 170 19.57 8.85 -10.96
N ALA A 171 19.32 10.02 -10.38
CA ALA A 171 17.99 10.39 -9.90
C ALA A 171 17.14 10.97 -11.03
N LEU A 172 15.83 10.92 -10.86
CA LEU A 172 14.91 11.57 -11.79
C LEU A 172 15.00 13.09 -11.65
N SER A 173 15.27 13.78 -12.77
CA SER A 173 15.38 15.23 -12.83
C SER A 173 14.66 15.80 -14.05
N VAL A 174 14.29 17.07 -13.96
CA VAL A 174 13.81 17.86 -15.10
C VAL A 174 15.02 18.26 -15.95
N VAL A 175 15.08 17.81 -17.20
CA VAL A 175 16.19 18.11 -18.12
C VAL A 175 15.95 19.34 -18.99
N ARG A 176 14.67 19.67 -19.27
CA ARG A 176 14.26 20.91 -19.94
C ARG A 176 12.77 21.19 -19.77
N GLU A 177 12.40 22.45 -19.82
CA GLU A 177 11.03 22.91 -20.01
C GLU A 177 10.80 23.22 -21.50
N THR A 178 9.59 22.96 -21.98
CA THR A 178 9.14 23.22 -23.36
C THR A 178 7.74 23.80 -23.35
N ASP A 179 7.27 24.33 -24.48
CA ASP A 179 5.90 24.83 -24.61
C ASP A 179 4.84 23.74 -24.33
N ALA A 180 5.16 22.47 -24.59
CA ALA A 180 4.26 21.33 -24.38
C ALA A 180 4.26 20.79 -22.93
N GLY A 181 5.28 21.10 -22.13
CA GLY A 181 5.47 20.51 -20.81
C GLY A 181 6.93 20.43 -20.40
N ILE A 182 7.21 19.62 -19.38
CA ILE A 182 8.57 19.33 -18.90
C ILE A 182 9.06 18.01 -19.49
N VAL A 183 10.36 17.91 -19.78
CA VAL A 183 11.00 16.64 -20.12
C VAL A 183 11.79 16.16 -18.92
N VAL A 184 11.55 14.91 -18.50
CA VAL A 184 12.21 14.29 -17.35
C VAL A 184 13.07 13.11 -17.76
N ARG A 185 14.22 12.96 -17.09
CA ARG A 185 15.15 11.84 -17.31
C ARG A 185 15.69 11.32 -15.98
N GLY A 186 15.84 10.00 -15.88
CA GLY A 186 16.46 9.32 -14.75
C GLY A 186 15.67 8.12 -14.27
N ALA A 187 15.79 7.78 -12.99
CA ALA A 187 15.11 6.62 -12.43
C ALA A 187 14.48 6.90 -11.05
N ARG A 188 13.43 6.15 -10.75
CA ARG A 188 12.84 5.99 -9.42
C ARG A 188 12.78 4.50 -9.08
N ILE A 189 12.81 4.17 -7.80
CA ILE A 189 12.68 2.78 -7.34
C ILE A 189 11.40 2.56 -6.54
N LEU A 190 11.04 1.28 -6.43
CA LEU A 190 9.94 0.76 -5.62
C LEU A 190 8.57 1.31 -6.02
N ALA A 191 8.31 1.34 -7.34
CA ALA A 191 6.95 1.54 -7.85
C ALA A 191 6.19 0.21 -7.76
N THR A 192 5.68 -0.07 -6.57
CA THR A 192 4.84 -1.25 -6.31
C THR A 192 3.52 -1.14 -7.09
N LEU A 193 3.05 -2.27 -7.65
CA LEU A 193 1.86 -2.38 -8.50
C LEU A 193 2.00 -1.81 -9.92
N ALA A 194 3.14 -1.20 -10.27
CA ALA A 194 3.26 -0.39 -11.49
C ALA A 194 2.87 -1.09 -12.82
N PRO A 195 3.22 -2.36 -13.08
CA PRO A 195 2.81 -3.04 -14.31
C PRO A 195 1.29 -3.16 -14.47
N MET A 196 0.56 -3.04 -13.36
CA MET A 196 -0.87 -3.33 -13.22
C MET A 196 -1.67 -2.04 -12.97
N SER A 197 -1.05 -0.87 -13.15
CA SER A 197 -1.69 0.43 -12.97
C SER A 197 -1.92 1.13 -14.31
N ASP A 198 -3.01 1.90 -14.40
CA ASP A 198 -3.33 2.73 -15.56
C ASP A 198 -2.38 3.94 -15.63
N GLU A 199 -2.04 4.50 -14.46
CA GLU A 199 -1.26 5.73 -14.29
C GLU A 199 -0.18 5.58 -13.20
N ILE A 200 0.83 6.45 -13.25
CA ILE A 200 1.88 6.59 -12.24
C ILE A 200 1.97 8.02 -11.74
N ALA A 201 1.90 8.20 -10.42
CA ALA A 201 2.22 9.47 -9.76
C ALA A 201 3.70 9.49 -9.35
N VAL A 202 4.41 10.52 -9.77
CA VAL A 202 5.80 10.76 -9.38
C VAL A 202 5.82 11.97 -8.46
N TYR A 203 6.27 11.77 -7.23
CA TYR A 203 6.40 12.85 -6.25
C TYR A 203 7.54 12.54 -5.29
N SER A 204 8.06 13.56 -4.60
CA SER A 204 9.29 13.38 -3.83
C SER A 204 9.14 12.59 -2.52
N PRO A 205 10.19 11.85 -2.12
CA PRO A 205 10.13 10.93 -1.00
C PRO A 205 10.23 11.68 0.35
N ARG A 206 9.55 11.13 1.36
CA ARG A 206 9.42 11.68 2.73
C ARG A 206 10.67 11.59 3.61
N VAL A 207 11.80 11.10 3.08
CA VAL A 207 12.90 10.56 3.90
C VAL A 207 13.94 11.62 4.27
N ALA A 208 14.16 12.62 3.40
CA ALA A 208 15.06 13.73 3.68
C ALA A 208 14.48 15.03 3.10
N ARG A 209 14.82 16.17 3.71
CA ARG A 209 14.39 17.48 3.20
C ARG A 209 15.24 17.87 1.99
N HIS A 210 14.59 18.29 0.93
CA HIS A 210 15.24 18.92 -0.21
C HIS A 210 15.71 20.31 0.21
N THR A 211 16.91 20.68 -0.23
CA THR A 211 17.46 22.05 -0.19
C THR A 211 17.49 22.62 -1.60
N ASP A 212 17.75 23.92 -1.78
CA ASP A 212 17.76 24.61 -3.09
C ASP A 212 18.56 23.89 -4.19
N LYS A 213 19.68 23.25 -3.83
CA LYS A 213 20.49 22.45 -4.76
C LYS A 213 19.75 21.27 -5.40
N HIS A 214 18.63 20.87 -4.81
CA HIS A 214 17.80 19.77 -5.27
C HIS A 214 16.57 20.22 -6.09
N SER A 215 16.43 21.52 -6.38
CA SER A 215 15.32 22.08 -7.17
C SER A 215 15.03 21.29 -8.46
N PRO A 216 16.01 20.86 -9.27
CA PRO A 216 15.74 20.06 -10.49
C PRO A 216 15.11 18.68 -10.24
N PHE A 217 15.20 18.17 -9.01
CA PHE A 217 14.62 16.88 -8.57
C PHE A 217 13.29 17.08 -7.82
N ALA A 218 12.94 18.33 -7.51
CA ALA A 218 11.73 18.71 -6.79
C ALA A 218 10.56 18.84 -7.78
N VAL A 219 9.96 17.70 -8.12
CA VAL A 219 8.83 17.64 -9.05
C VAL A 219 7.74 16.70 -8.54
N ASN A 220 6.48 17.13 -8.71
CA ASN A 220 5.29 16.30 -8.56
C ASN A 220 4.50 16.31 -9.86
N PHE A 221 4.23 15.15 -10.45
CA PHE A 221 3.41 14.99 -11.63
C PHE A 221 2.74 13.61 -11.68
N ALA A 222 1.81 13.40 -12.61
CA ALA A 222 1.27 12.06 -12.89
C ALA A 222 0.99 11.83 -14.37
N ILE A 223 1.36 10.65 -14.88
CA ILE A 223 1.25 10.31 -16.30
C ILE A 223 0.74 8.87 -16.49
N PRO A 224 0.15 8.55 -17.66
CA PRO A 224 -0.18 7.18 -18.03
C PRO A 224 1.04 6.24 -17.99
N CYS A 225 0.85 5.00 -17.51
CA CYS A 225 1.90 3.98 -17.50
C CYS A 225 2.37 3.58 -18.92
N GLY A 226 1.57 3.86 -19.95
CA GLY A 226 1.93 3.65 -21.36
C GLY A 226 2.67 4.82 -22.02
N THR A 227 3.07 5.85 -21.27
CA THR A 227 3.73 7.04 -21.84
C THR A 227 5.06 6.65 -22.51
N PRO A 228 5.34 7.09 -23.76
CA PRO A 228 6.61 6.81 -24.44
C PRO A 228 7.83 7.23 -23.61
N GLY A 229 8.85 6.36 -23.57
CA GLY A 229 10.07 6.58 -22.77
C GLY A 229 9.97 6.10 -21.31
N LEU A 230 8.78 5.73 -20.82
CA LEU A 230 8.58 5.16 -19.50
C LEU A 230 8.76 3.63 -19.54
N LYS A 231 9.68 3.11 -18.72
CA LYS A 231 10.03 1.67 -18.69
C LYS A 231 10.00 1.15 -17.26
N PHE A 232 9.40 -0.02 -17.05
CA PHE A 232 9.34 -0.70 -15.76
C PHE A 232 10.20 -1.94 -15.78
N LEU A 233 11.15 -2.04 -14.86
CA LEU A 233 11.92 -3.25 -14.60
C LEU A 233 11.41 -3.90 -13.32
N CYS A 234 10.75 -5.04 -13.47
CA CYS A 234 10.24 -5.84 -12.38
C CYS A 234 11.38 -6.52 -11.61
N ARG A 235 11.20 -6.69 -10.29
CA ARG A 235 11.93 -7.71 -9.53
C ARG A 235 11.50 -9.12 -9.97
N ASP A 236 12.15 -10.15 -9.43
CA ASP A 236 11.67 -11.52 -9.58
C ASP A 236 10.22 -11.67 -9.06
N SER A 237 9.42 -12.43 -9.80
CA SER A 237 8.03 -12.73 -9.43
C SER A 237 7.98 -13.72 -8.29
N PHE A 238 7.10 -13.45 -7.31
CA PHE A 238 6.76 -14.40 -6.25
C PHE A 238 5.46 -15.16 -6.53
N ASP A 239 4.76 -14.83 -7.62
CA ASP A 239 3.84 -15.78 -8.24
C ASP A 239 4.67 -16.75 -9.09
N HIS A 240 4.83 -17.97 -8.56
CA HIS A 240 5.62 -19.03 -9.16
C HIS A 240 4.82 -19.89 -10.15
N GLY A 241 3.55 -19.56 -10.44
CA GLY A 241 2.67 -20.38 -11.26
C GLY A 241 2.23 -21.69 -10.58
N LYS A 242 2.32 -21.75 -9.25
CA LYS A 242 1.85 -22.87 -8.44
C LYS A 242 0.34 -22.80 -8.23
N SER A 243 -0.27 -23.90 -7.79
CA SER A 243 -1.70 -23.89 -7.47
C SER A 243 -1.98 -23.04 -6.23
N HIS A 244 -3.24 -22.61 -6.08
CA HIS A 244 -3.69 -21.90 -4.88
C HIS A 244 -3.70 -22.78 -3.61
N PHE A 245 -3.44 -24.08 -3.73
CA PHE A 245 -3.18 -24.94 -2.59
C PHE A 245 -1.71 -24.83 -2.16
N ASP A 246 -0.80 -24.83 -3.13
CA ASP A 246 0.63 -24.84 -2.89
C ASP A 246 1.22 -23.48 -2.51
N ASP A 247 0.65 -22.39 -3.04
CA ASP A 247 1.11 -21.00 -2.90
C ASP A 247 -0.09 -20.04 -2.73
N PRO A 248 -0.88 -20.18 -1.65
CA PRO A 248 -2.25 -19.65 -1.54
C PRO A 248 -2.38 -18.12 -1.57
N LEU A 249 -1.32 -17.38 -1.21
CA LEU A 249 -1.28 -15.92 -1.21
C LEU A 249 -0.40 -15.40 -2.35
N GLY A 250 0.82 -15.93 -2.52
CA GLY A 250 1.74 -15.51 -3.58
C GLY A 250 1.14 -15.65 -4.98
N SER A 251 0.40 -16.73 -5.23
CA SER A 251 -0.32 -16.94 -6.51
C SER A 251 -1.60 -16.11 -6.69
N ARG A 252 -1.92 -15.18 -5.77
CA ARG A 252 -3.13 -14.35 -5.83
C ARG A 252 -2.85 -12.87 -5.67
N PHE A 253 -2.06 -12.51 -4.67
CA PHE A 253 -1.96 -11.15 -4.15
C PHE A 253 -0.58 -10.53 -4.39
N GLU A 254 0.14 -11.02 -5.40
CA GLU A 254 1.44 -10.47 -5.76
C GLU A 254 1.30 -9.02 -6.27
N GLU A 255 1.97 -8.10 -5.59
CA GLU A 255 2.17 -6.71 -6.00
C GLU A 255 3.61 -6.53 -6.47
N MET A 256 3.80 -6.45 -7.79
CA MET A 256 5.13 -6.36 -8.37
C MET A 256 5.83 -5.04 -7.98
N ASP A 257 7.04 -5.13 -7.46
CA ASP A 257 7.89 -3.98 -7.14
C ASP A 257 8.82 -3.68 -8.33
N CYS A 258 8.74 -2.46 -8.88
CA CYS A 258 9.52 -2.09 -10.06
C CYS A 258 10.54 -0.97 -9.80
N VAL A 259 11.65 -1.02 -10.53
CA VAL A 259 12.42 0.18 -10.89
C VAL A 259 11.72 0.82 -12.09
N VAL A 260 11.61 2.14 -12.09
CA VAL A 260 11.02 2.92 -13.18
C VAL A 260 12.10 3.78 -13.81
N PHE A 261 12.26 3.67 -15.12
CA PHE A 261 13.16 4.49 -15.92
C PHE A 261 12.36 5.49 -16.76
N PHE A 262 12.87 6.71 -16.82
CA PHE A 262 12.36 7.81 -17.61
C PHE A 262 13.42 8.18 -18.64
N ASP A 263 13.16 7.84 -19.89
CA ASP A 263 14.02 8.09 -21.04
C ASP A 263 13.45 9.26 -21.85
N ASP A 264 13.82 10.49 -21.47
CA ASP A 264 13.31 11.74 -22.05
C ASP A 264 11.77 11.79 -22.16
N VAL A 265 11.11 11.48 -21.05
CA VAL A 265 9.65 11.43 -20.99
C VAL A 265 9.10 12.85 -20.96
N LEU A 266 8.21 13.18 -21.90
CA LEU A 266 7.43 14.42 -21.87
C LEU A 266 6.28 14.27 -20.86
N VAL A 267 6.23 15.20 -19.90
CA VAL A 267 5.12 15.36 -18.95
C VAL A 267 4.37 16.63 -19.34
N PRO A 268 3.12 16.53 -19.83
CA PRO A 268 2.33 17.68 -20.23
C PRO A 268 2.10 18.66 -19.07
N TRP A 269 1.98 19.95 -19.36
CA TRP A 269 1.77 20.98 -18.33
C TRP A 269 0.56 20.71 -17.44
N GLU A 270 -0.52 20.17 -18.00
CA GLU A 270 -1.75 19.80 -17.27
C GLU A 270 -1.57 18.65 -16.26
N ARG A 271 -0.43 17.96 -16.31
CA ARG A 271 -0.06 16.85 -15.42
C ARG A 271 0.99 17.23 -14.38
N VAL A 272 1.46 18.48 -14.36
CA VAL A 272 2.44 19.00 -13.38
C VAL A 272 1.71 19.66 -12.21
N PHE A 273 2.17 19.34 -10.99
CA PHE A 273 1.57 19.82 -9.74
C PHE A 273 2.56 20.59 -8.86
N VAL A 274 3.85 20.26 -8.92
CA VAL A 274 4.95 21.00 -8.27
C VAL A 274 6.16 20.92 -9.20
N LEU A 275 6.88 22.02 -9.36
CA LEU A 275 8.07 22.11 -10.21
C LEU A 275 9.10 23.06 -9.62
N GLY A 276 10.27 22.55 -9.26
CA GLY A 276 11.42 23.34 -8.83
C GLY A 276 11.35 23.86 -7.39
N ASP A 277 10.18 23.87 -6.77
CA ASP A 277 9.98 24.42 -5.43
C ASP A 277 10.21 23.37 -4.34
N VAL A 278 11.34 23.51 -3.64
CA VAL A 278 11.78 22.58 -2.59
C VAL A 278 10.99 22.77 -1.29
N ASP A 279 10.45 23.95 -1.02
CA ASP A 279 9.68 24.20 0.20
C ASP A 279 8.26 23.67 0.05
N LEU A 280 7.62 23.90 -1.10
CA LEU A 280 6.34 23.27 -1.41
C LEU A 280 6.47 21.74 -1.40
N ILE A 281 7.49 21.17 -2.03
CA ILE A 281 7.61 19.71 -2.07
C ILE A 281 7.85 19.10 -0.68
N ASN A 282 8.67 19.76 0.16
CA ASN A 282 8.98 19.29 1.51
C ASN A 282 7.77 19.31 2.44
N ASN A 283 6.90 20.31 2.29
CA ASN A 283 5.77 20.52 3.19
C ASN A 283 4.47 19.86 2.69
N THR A 284 4.39 19.44 1.42
CA THR A 284 3.19 18.89 0.77
C THR A 284 2.45 17.88 1.63
N ALA A 285 3.14 16.85 2.15
CA ALA A 285 2.50 15.76 2.87
C ALA A 285 1.84 16.19 4.19
N MET A 286 2.44 17.17 4.88
CA MET A 286 1.96 17.69 6.16
C MET A 286 0.86 18.73 5.95
N THR A 287 1.09 19.72 5.08
CA THR A 287 0.15 20.82 4.84
C THR A 287 -1.16 20.33 4.23
N THR A 288 -1.12 19.32 3.36
CA THR A 288 -2.34 18.73 2.76
C THR A 288 -2.98 17.63 3.61
N HIS A 289 -2.38 17.26 4.75
CA HIS A 289 -2.74 16.10 5.57
C HIS A 289 -2.83 14.75 4.82
N SER A 290 -2.32 14.66 3.59
CA SER A 290 -2.28 13.42 2.81
C SER A 290 -1.49 12.30 3.51
N ALA A 291 -0.50 12.64 4.36
CA ALA A 291 0.18 11.66 5.19
C ALA A 291 -0.75 10.94 6.18
N ALA A 292 -1.67 11.68 6.82
CA ALA A 292 -2.64 11.14 7.76
C ALA A 292 -3.72 10.31 7.05
N HIS A 293 -4.20 10.75 5.89
CA HIS A 293 -5.17 9.98 5.10
C HIS A 293 -4.60 8.68 4.54
N THR A 294 -3.36 8.68 4.05
CA THR A 294 -2.68 7.43 3.68
C THR A 294 -2.38 6.55 4.90
N ALA A 295 -2.23 7.13 6.10
CA ALA A 295 -2.06 6.35 7.32
C ALA A 295 -3.36 5.64 7.68
N HIS A 296 -4.48 6.31 7.47
CA HIS A 296 -5.81 5.78 7.69
C HIS A 296 -6.13 4.58 6.80
N GLN A 297 -5.84 4.67 5.50
CA GLN A 297 -5.92 3.53 4.59
C GLN A 297 -4.99 2.39 5.04
N GLY A 298 -3.73 2.72 5.34
CA GLY A 298 -2.75 1.74 5.82
C GLY A 298 -3.17 1.05 7.11
N ALA A 299 -3.84 1.75 8.01
CA ALA A 299 -4.36 1.20 9.26
C ALA A 299 -5.52 0.23 9.02
N ALA A 300 -6.45 0.54 8.11
CA ALA A 300 -7.50 -0.39 7.70
C ALA A 300 -6.91 -1.68 7.10
N LYS A 301 -5.91 -1.54 6.21
CA LYS A 301 -5.16 -2.68 5.64
C LYS A 301 -4.46 -3.50 6.72
N ASN A 302 -3.77 -2.85 7.65
CA ASN A 302 -3.06 -3.52 8.74
C ASN A 302 -4.01 -4.23 9.69
N LEU A 303 -5.19 -3.67 9.97
CA LEU A 303 -6.21 -4.33 10.78
C LEU A 303 -6.70 -5.62 10.11
N ALA A 304 -7.01 -5.59 8.81
CA ALA A 304 -7.39 -6.80 8.07
C ALA A 304 -6.27 -7.86 8.10
N LYS A 305 -5.01 -7.44 7.96
CA LYS A 305 -3.85 -8.35 8.05
C LYS A 305 -3.71 -8.93 9.46
N CYS A 306 -3.90 -8.13 10.51
CA CYS A 306 -3.90 -8.61 11.89
C CYS A 306 -4.98 -9.67 12.13
N GLU A 307 -6.23 -9.36 11.74
CA GLU A 307 -7.36 -10.27 11.86
C GLU A 307 -7.09 -11.59 11.12
N PHE A 308 -6.50 -11.52 9.93
CA PHE A 308 -6.16 -12.70 9.15
C PHE A 308 -5.08 -13.56 9.81
N VAL A 309 -3.98 -12.97 10.26
CA VAL A 309 -2.88 -13.71 10.91
C VAL A 309 -3.32 -14.32 12.24
N LEU A 310 -4.10 -13.59 13.05
CA LEU A 310 -4.70 -14.12 14.27
C LEU A 310 -5.62 -15.31 13.96
N GLY A 311 -6.47 -15.19 12.94
CA GLY A 311 -7.34 -16.28 12.49
C GLY A 311 -6.55 -17.53 12.07
N VAL A 312 -5.47 -17.36 11.30
CA VAL A 312 -4.59 -18.46 10.90
C VAL A 312 -3.94 -19.12 12.12
N ALA A 313 -3.42 -18.35 13.07
CA ALA A 313 -2.82 -18.88 14.28
C ALA A 313 -3.81 -19.68 15.13
N LEU A 314 -5.04 -19.19 15.30
CA LEU A 314 -6.12 -19.89 16.00
C LEU A 314 -6.47 -21.21 15.30
N HIS A 315 -6.58 -21.21 13.97
CA HIS A 315 -6.81 -22.43 13.21
C HIS A 315 -5.65 -23.41 13.33
N MET A 316 -4.39 -22.95 13.33
CA MET A 316 -3.22 -23.81 13.48
C MET A 316 -3.22 -24.53 14.82
N THR A 317 -3.45 -23.80 15.92
CA THR A 317 -3.43 -24.40 17.26
C THR A 317 -4.61 -25.33 17.53
N HIS A 318 -5.78 -25.03 16.96
CA HIS A 318 -6.92 -25.95 16.99
C HIS A 318 -6.66 -27.23 16.16
N THR A 319 -6.06 -27.07 14.97
CA THR A 319 -5.70 -28.20 14.09
C THR A 319 -4.68 -29.12 14.74
N LEU A 320 -3.70 -28.57 15.48
CA LEU A 320 -2.71 -29.36 16.20
C LEU A 320 -3.18 -29.82 17.59
N GLY A 321 -4.36 -29.39 18.05
CA GLY A 321 -4.88 -29.71 19.38
C GLY A 321 -4.08 -29.11 20.54
N ASN A 322 -3.27 -28.08 20.29
CA ASN A 322 -2.28 -27.57 21.25
C ASN A 322 -2.56 -26.13 21.75
N ALA A 323 -3.76 -25.61 21.50
CA ALA A 323 -4.17 -24.26 21.91
C ALA A 323 -4.09 -24.03 23.43
N HIS A 324 -4.31 -25.08 24.23
CA HIS A 324 -4.29 -25.04 25.70
C HIS A 324 -2.89 -25.09 26.32
N LEU A 325 -1.84 -25.24 25.49
CA LEU A 325 -0.47 -25.23 26.02
C LEU A 325 -0.09 -23.78 26.38
N PRO A 326 0.55 -23.55 27.55
CA PRO A 326 0.81 -22.18 28.02
C PRO A 326 1.52 -21.28 27.01
N HIS A 327 2.46 -21.85 26.25
CA HIS A 327 3.23 -21.12 25.24
C HIS A 327 2.39 -20.77 23.99
N SER A 328 1.36 -21.55 23.67
CA SER A 328 0.39 -21.25 22.61
C SER A 328 -0.56 -20.15 23.07
N GLU A 329 -1.09 -20.26 24.29
CA GLU A 329 -1.98 -19.25 24.89
C GLU A 329 -1.32 -17.86 24.92
N GLU A 330 -0.08 -17.77 25.40
CA GLU A 330 0.71 -16.54 25.44
C GLU A 330 0.84 -15.89 24.04
N ARG A 331 1.21 -16.70 23.03
CA ARG A 331 1.39 -16.22 21.66
C ARG A 331 0.09 -15.76 21.01
N LEU A 332 -1.00 -16.48 21.22
CA LEU A 332 -2.33 -16.11 20.73
C LEU A 332 -2.82 -14.81 21.41
N ALA A 333 -2.53 -14.64 22.70
CA ALA A 333 -2.81 -13.39 23.41
C ALA A 333 -2.00 -12.22 22.83
N GLU A 334 -0.73 -12.42 22.46
CA GLU A 334 0.11 -11.41 21.81
C GLU A 334 -0.46 -10.96 20.45
N LEU A 335 -0.91 -11.91 19.61
CA LEU A 335 -1.57 -11.60 18.34
C LEU A 335 -2.89 -10.84 18.53
N THR A 336 -3.66 -11.21 19.56
CA THR A 336 -4.91 -10.53 19.94
C THR A 336 -4.63 -9.09 20.37
N LEU A 337 -3.59 -8.88 21.17
CA LEU A 337 -3.16 -7.54 21.60
C LEU A 337 -2.85 -6.65 20.41
N TYR A 338 -2.05 -7.10 19.43
CA TYR A 338 -1.74 -6.31 18.25
C TYR A 338 -3.01 -5.94 17.46
N THR A 339 -3.93 -6.90 17.30
CA THR A 339 -5.19 -6.70 16.57
C THR A 339 -6.06 -5.64 17.23
N GLU A 340 -6.23 -5.71 18.54
CA GLU A 340 -7.08 -4.76 19.27
C GLU A 340 -6.43 -3.39 19.46
N LEU A 341 -5.10 -3.31 19.58
CA LEU A 341 -4.38 -2.03 19.57
C LEU A 341 -4.56 -1.29 18.24
N MET A 342 -4.49 -2.01 17.11
CA MET A 342 -4.77 -1.44 15.79
C MET A 342 -6.21 -0.90 15.71
N ARG A 343 -7.19 -1.68 16.17
CA ARG A 343 -8.61 -1.28 16.20
C ARG A 343 -8.84 -0.03 17.07
N ALA A 344 -8.25 0.00 18.27
CA ALA A 344 -8.36 1.11 19.21
C ALA A 344 -7.74 2.40 18.66
N CYS A 345 -6.54 2.33 18.06
CA CYS A 345 -5.88 3.49 17.46
C CYS A 345 -6.70 4.10 16.31
N ILE A 346 -7.29 3.25 15.46
CA ILE A 346 -8.16 3.70 14.37
C ILE A 346 -9.39 4.43 14.93
N ARG A 347 -10.08 3.81 15.90
CA ARG A 347 -11.26 4.42 16.53
C ARG A 347 -10.95 5.76 17.19
N SER A 348 -9.84 5.86 17.92
CA SER A 348 -9.43 7.13 18.53
C SER A 348 -9.09 8.20 17.47
N ALA A 349 -8.41 7.81 16.38
CA ALA A 349 -8.10 8.75 15.30
C ALA A 349 -9.35 9.32 14.61
N GLU A 350 -10.42 8.53 14.50
CA GLU A 350 -11.71 8.94 13.89
C GLU A 350 -12.58 9.73 14.87
N ALA A 351 -12.67 9.28 16.13
CA ALA A 351 -13.51 9.89 17.15
C ALA A 351 -13.09 11.33 17.48
N ASP A 352 -11.78 11.60 17.44
CA ASP A 352 -11.21 12.91 17.73
C ASP A 352 -10.83 13.69 16.45
N ALA A 353 -11.24 13.20 15.28
CA ALA A 353 -10.96 13.85 14.00
C ALA A 353 -11.49 15.28 13.95
N THR A 354 -10.78 16.14 13.23
CA THR A 354 -11.09 17.58 13.07
C THR A 354 -10.97 18.02 11.61
N LEU A 355 -11.68 19.09 11.27
CA LEU A 355 -11.52 19.74 9.97
C LEU A 355 -10.17 20.44 9.89
N ASP A 356 -9.45 20.25 8.79
CA ASP A 356 -8.27 21.05 8.48
C ASP A 356 -8.63 22.38 7.79
N GLU A 357 -7.60 23.18 7.46
CA GLU A 357 -7.75 24.47 6.79
C GLU A 357 -8.36 24.38 5.37
N TRP A 358 -8.34 23.19 4.76
CA TRP A 358 -8.93 22.88 3.45
C TRP A 358 -10.36 22.32 3.58
N GLY A 359 -10.90 22.34 4.80
CA GLY A 359 -12.21 21.84 5.16
C GLY A 359 -12.31 20.31 5.12
N VAL A 360 -11.20 19.56 5.13
CA VAL A 360 -11.18 18.09 5.08
C VAL A 360 -11.18 17.54 6.50
N MET A 361 -12.08 16.60 6.79
CA MET A 361 -12.11 15.89 8.07
C MET A 361 -10.91 14.93 8.14
N CYS A 362 -9.93 15.29 8.96
CA CYS A 362 -8.67 14.57 9.08
C CYS A 362 -8.66 13.67 10.32
N PRO A 363 -8.24 12.39 10.18
CA PRO A 363 -7.99 11.54 11.33
C PRO A 363 -6.84 12.13 12.15
N VAL A 364 -6.89 11.98 13.48
CA VAL A 364 -5.85 12.57 14.33
C VAL A 364 -4.46 12.02 13.97
N PRO A 365 -3.51 12.88 13.55
CA PRO A 365 -2.23 12.44 13.01
C PRO A 365 -1.44 11.54 13.96
N LEU A 366 -1.38 11.87 15.25
CA LEU A 366 -0.65 11.09 16.23
C LEU A 366 -1.18 9.65 16.31
N GLN A 367 -2.48 9.50 16.57
CA GLN A 367 -3.17 8.21 16.75
C GLN A 367 -3.03 7.33 15.50
N ILE A 368 -3.21 7.91 14.31
CA ILE A 368 -3.10 7.11 13.09
C ILE A 368 -1.65 6.76 12.76
N GLU A 369 -0.68 7.62 13.06
CA GLU A 369 0.74 7.33 12.85
C GLU A 369 1.30 6.32 13.87
N LEU A 370 0.68 6.16 15.05
CA LEU A 370 0.99 5.06 15.97
C LEU A 370 0.81 3.70 15.30
N THR A 371 -0.25 3.53 14.50
CA THR A 371 -0.52 2.26 13.79
C THR A 371 0.62 1.86 12.85
N ARG A 372 1.14 2.83 12.08
CA ARG A 372 2.29 2.62 11.18
C ARG A 372 3.55 2.26 11.95
N ASN A 373 3.85 2.96 13.04
CA ASN A 373 5.04 2.69 13.85
C ASN A 373 4.96 1.32 14.54
N LEU A 374 3.81 0.98 15.12
CA LEU A 374 3.60 -0.32 15.76
C LEU A 374 3.79 -1.47 14.77
N PHE A 375 3.23 -1.35 13.56
CA PHE A 375 3.21 -2.45 12.60
C PHE A 375 4.61 -2.83 12.08
N MET A 376 5.56 -1.89 12.10
CA MET A 376 6.96 -2.15 11.71
C MET A 376 7.65 -3.20 12.59
N THR A 377 7.23 -3.33 13.85
CA THR A 377 7.74 -4.34 14.78
C THR A 377 6.73 -5.45 15.04
N ALA A 378 5.43 -5.11 15.06
CA ALA A 378 4.36 -6.08 15.29
C ALA A 378 4.29 -7.11 14.16
N TYR A 379 4.21 -6.72 12.88
CA TYR A 379 4.02 -7.70 11.81
C TYR A 379 5.17 -8.73 11.68
N PRO A 380 6.46 -8.35 11.75
CA PRO A 380 7.54 -9.33 11.82
C PRO A 380 7.40 -10.29 13.01
N ARG A 381 6.96 -9.78 14.16
CA ARG A 381 6.71 -10.60 15.35
C ARG A 381 5.49 -11.52 15.16
N MET A 382 4.46 -11.07 14.46
CA MET A 382 3.30 -11.90 14.11
C MET A 382 3.70 -13.07 13.19
N ALA A 383 4.55 -12.81 12.19
CA ALA A 383 5.12 -13.86 11.34
C ALA A 383 5.98 -14.84 12.15
N GLU A 384 6.86 -14.34 13.02
CA GLU A 384 7.65 -15.17 13.94
C GLU A 384 6.77 -16.01 14.87
N ILE A 385 5.65 -15.47 15.36
CA ILE A 385 4.70 -16.25 16.16
C ILE A 385 4.12 -17.42 15.36
N LEU A 386 3.79 -17.24 14.07
CA LEU A 386 3.37 -18.36 13.22
C LEU A 386 4.48 -19.41 13.07
N GLU A 387 5.75 -18.99 12.92
CA GLU A 387 6.90 -19.90 12.90
C GLU A 387 7.04 -20.69 14.20
N LEU A 388 6.87 -20.03 15.34
CA LEU A 388 6.98 -20.67 16.65
C LEU A 388 5.81 -21.64 16.92
N LEU A 389 4.59 -21.31 16.47
CA LEU A 389 3.42 -22.18 16.57
C LEU A 389 3.48 -23.34 15.57
N GLY A 390 4.04 -23.10 14.37
CA GLY A 390 4.11 -24.06 13.29
C GLY A 390 5.27 -25.05 13.42
N SER A 391 6.45 -24.57 13.80
CA SER A 391 7.67 -25.35 13.98
C SER A 391 7.91 -26.32 12.81
N SER A 392 8.17 -27.60 13.09
CA SER A 392 8.37 -28.64 12.08
C SER A 392 7.17 -28.87 11.16
N SER A 393 5.95 -28.46 11.54
CA SER A 393 4.78 -28.60 10.66
C SER A 393 4.91 -27.79 9.38
N PHE A 394 5.71 -26.72 9.36
CA PHE A 394 6.04 -25.99 8.13
C PHE A 394 6.95 -26.78 7.19
N MET A 395 7.79 -27.67 7.73
CA MET A 395 8.64 -28.55 6.93
C MET A 395 7.89 -29.80 6.42
N LEU A 396 6.69 -30.06 6.96
CA LEU A 396 5.84 -31.21 6.65
C LEU A 396 4.63 -30.81 5.79
N THR A 397 4.89 -30.05 4.72
CA THR A 397 3.89 -29.54 3.77
C THR A 397 4.12 -30.13 2.37
N PRO A 398 3.72 -31.39 2.09
CA PRO A 398 3.77 -31.94 0.73
C PRO A 398 2.90 -31.11 -0.23
N SER A 399 3.14 -31.28 -1.53
CA SER A 399 2.42 -30.54 -2.57
C SER A 399 0.99 -31.05 -2.75
N GLU A 400 0.14 -30.26 -3.43
CA GLU A 400 -1.19 -30.71 -3.80
C GLU A 400 -1.18 -32.00 -4.63
N ALA A 401 -0.17 -32.17 -5.49
CA ALA A 401 -0.03 -33.35 -6.33
C ALA A 401 0.26 -34.61 -5.53
N ASP A 402 1.00 -34.50 -4.41
CA ASP A 402 1.35 -35.64 -3.57
C ASP A 402 0.12 -36.28 -2.91
N LEU A 403 -0.94 -35.49 -2.66
CA LEU A 403 -2.22 -35.97 -2.11
C LEU A 403 -2.97 -36.93 -3.04
N GLN A 404 -2.58 -36.99 -4.31
CA GLN A 404 -3.13 -37.92 -5.30
C GLN A 404 -2.07 -38.92 -5.80
N GLY A 405 -0.87 -38.88 -5.22
CA GLY A 405 0.26 -39.70 -5.62
C GLY A 405 0.24 -41.09 -4.96
N PRO A 406 1.26 -41.93 -5.26
CA PRO A 406 1.38 -43.27 -4.70
C PRO A 406 1.44 -43.33 -3.16
N LEU A 407 1.84 -42.22 -2.51
CA LEU A 407 1.93 -42.08 -1.05
C LEU A 407 0.68 -41.43 -0.42
N ALA A 408 -0.40 -41.23 -1.18
CA ALA A 408 -1.60 -40.56 -0.67
C ALA A 408 -2.18 -41.25 0.59
N GLY A 409 -2.16 -42.59 0.62
CA GLY A 409 -2.59 -43.35 1.80
C GLY A 409 -1.72 -43.11 3.03
N ASP A 410 -0.40 -43.03 2.85
CA ASP A 410 0.53 -42.72 3.94
C ASP A 410 0.37 -41.26 4.40
N ILE A 411 0.17 -40.32 3.48
CA ILE A 411 -0.09 -38.92 3.81
C ILE A 411 -1.36 -38.81 4.66
N GLU A 412 -2.45 -39.45 4.26
CA GLU A 412 -3.69 -39.41 5.03
C GLU A 412 -3.50 -40.02 6.42
N GLN A 413 -2.82 -41.17 6.52
CA GLN A 413 -2.59 -41.86 7.78
C GLN A 413 -1.69 -41.09 8.75
N TYR A 414 -0.63 -40.43 8.26
CA TYR A 414 0.43 -39.86 9.11
C TYR A 414 0.39 -38.34 9.25
N LEU A 415 -0.31 -37.63 8.36
CA LEU A 415 -0.41 -36.16 8.42
C LEU A 415 -1.81 -35.66 8.80
N ALA A 416 -2.80 -36.54 9.01
CA ALA A 416 -4.03 -36.14 9.69
C ALA A 416 -3.80 -35.84 11.18
N THR A 417 -4.71 -35.08 11.79
CA THR A 417 -4.77 -34.88 13.25
C THR A 417 -6.12 -35.34 13.77
N ASP A 418 -6.27 -35.38 15.10
CA ASP A 418 -7.56 -35.68 15.73
C ASP A 418 -8.67 -34.67 15.35
N THR A 419 -8.30 -33.50 14.83
CA THR A 419 -9.23 -32.40 14.51
C THR A 419 -9.29 -32.03 13.03
N ALA A 420 -8.48 -32.64 12.16
CA ALA A 420 -8.45 -32.34 10.72
C ALA A 420 -7.92 -33.49 9.85
N THR A 421 -8.42 -33.55 8.61
CA THR A 421 -7.85 -34.42 7.56
C THR A 421 -6.42 -33.98 7.21
N ALA A 422 -5.64 -34.88 6.62
CA ALA A 422 -4.29 -34.52 6.16
C ALA A 422 -4.34 -33.37 5.14
N ARG A 423 -5.29 -33.42 4.19
CA ARG A 423 -5.47 -32.36 3.18
C ARG A 423 -5.73 -31.00 3.82
N ASP A 424 -6.63 -30.92 4.80
CA ASP A 424 -6.98 -29.64 5.44
C ASP A 424 -5.83 -29.09 6.29
N ARG A 425 -5.14 -29.97 7.03
CA ARG A 425 -3.92 -29.59 7.76
C ARG A 425 -2.87 -29.04 6.79
N ILE A 426 -2.53 -29.77 5.73
CA ILE A 426 -1.49 -29.34 4.77
C ILE A 426 -1.86 -28.00 4.15
N LYS A 427 -3.12 -27.82 3.73
CA LYS A 427 -3.63 -26.58 3.15
C LYS A 427 -3.45 -25.39 4.09
N LEU A 428 -3.81 -25.56 5.37
CA LEU A 428 -3.66 -24.51 6.39
C LEU A 428 -2.19 -24.17 6.65
N PHE A 429 -1.32 -25.17 6.77
CA PHE A 429 0.09 -24.94 7.06
C PHE A 429 0.86 -24.37 5.86
N ARG A 430 0.43 -24.67 4.62
CA ARG A 430 0.91 -23.95 3.44
C ARG A 430 0.49 -22.48 3.43
N LEU A 431 -0.74 -22.18 3.85
CA LEU A 431 -1.19 -20.79 4.00
C LEU A 431 -0.37 -20.04 5.05
N ALA A 432 -0.16 -20.64 6.22
CA ALA A 432 0.64 -20.04 7.28
C ALA A 432 2.10 -19.84 6.85
N TRP A 433 2.69 -20.82 6.14
CA TRP A 433 4.03 -20.69 5.59
C TRP A 433 4.12 -19.57 4.56
N ASP A 434 3.09 -19.39 3.73
CA ASP A 434 3.06 -18.34 2.72
C ASP A 434 2.90 -16.92 3.31
N ILE A 435 2.49 -16.82 4.59
CA ILE A 435 2.53 -15.56 5.36
C ILE A 435 3.93 -15.30 5.91
N ALA A 436 4.60 -16.32 6.44
CA ALA A 436 5.80 -16.16 7.26
C ALA A 436 7.10 -16.40 6.50
N GLY A 437 7.23 -17.54 5.81
CA GLY A 437 8.52 -18.06 5.36
C GLY A 437 8.71 -18.16 3.84
N SER A 438 7.66 -18.01 3.02
CA SER A 438 7.82 -17.97 1.57
C SER A 438 8.53 -16.69 1.10
N ALA A 439 8.93 -16.64 -0.18
CA ALA A 439 9.48 -15.41 -0.76
C ALA A 439 8.46 -14.26 -0.72
N PHE A 440 7.18 -14.57 -0.94
CA PHE A 440 6.08 -13.63 -0.79
C PHE A 440 5.94 -13.15 0.67
N GLY A 441 5.84 -14.08 1.62
CA GLY A 441 5.73 -13.76 3.06
C GLY A 441 6.92 -12.94 3.58
N SER A 442 8.13 -13.30 3.19
CA SER A 442 9.35 -12.57 3.52
C SER A 442 9.34 -11.14 2.95
N ARG A 443 8.87 -10.97 1.70
CA ARG A 443 8.67 -9.62 1.12
C ARG A 443 7.61 -8.85 1.88
N GLN A 444 6.53 -9.47 2.34
CA GLN A 444 5.52 -8.80 3.17
C GLN A 444 6.14 -8.28 4.47
N VAL A 445 6.99 -9.06 5.14
CA VAL A 445 7.70 -8.62 6.35
C VAL A 445 8.59 -7.41 6.05
N LEU A 446 9.36 -7.46 4.96
CA LEU A 446 10.21 -6.34 4.55
C LEU A 446 9.39 -5.09 4.19
N TYR A 447 8.29 -5.29 3.47
CA TYR A 447 7.35 -4.24 3.10
C TYR A 447 6.81 -3.54 4.35
N GLU A 448 6.27 -4.26 5.33
CA GLU A 448 5.70 -3.63 6.53
C GLU A 448 6.74 -2.89 7.39
N ARG A 449 8.01 -3.30 7.34
CA ARG A 449 9.11 -2.58 8.01
C ARG A 449 9.41 -1.22 7.38
N PHE A 450 9.24 -1.06 6.07
CA PHE A 450 9.79 0.09 5.34
C PHE A 450 8.80 0.83 4.43
N PHE A 451 7.57 0.34 4.24
CA PHE A 451 6.66 0.90 3.22
C PHE A 451 6.32 2.37 3.46
N ALA A 452 6.29 2.82 4.72
CA ALA A 452 5.99 4.19 5.09
C ALA A 452 7.24 5.08 5.11
N SER A 453 8.32 4.61 5.75
CA SER A 453 9.69 5.15 5.74
C SER A 453 10.60 4.22 6.56
N ASP A 454 11.89 4.51 6.64
CA ASP A 454 12.81 3.88 7.59
C ASP A 454 12.45 4.15 9.08
N PRO A 455 12.83 3.27 10.01
CA PRO A 455 12.52 3.40 11.43
C PRO A 455 12.94 4.72 12.08
N LEU A 456 14.08 5.31 11.69
CA LEU A 456 14.56 6.56 12.30
C LEU A 456 13.66 7.74 11.90
N THR A 457 13.34 7.86 10.62
CA THR A 457 12.42 8.91 10.13
C THR A 457 11.05 8.77 10.80
N ARG A 458 10.57 7.55 10.99
CA ARG A 458 9.31 7.25 11.66
C ARG A 458 9.30 7.62 13.14
N ALA A 459 10.37 7.27 13.87
CA ALA A 459 10.54 7.66 15.26
C ALA A 459 10.62 9.19 15.42
N ARG A 460 11.31 9.89 14.51
CA ARG A 460 11.37 11.36 14.49
C ARG A 460 10.00 11.99 14.27
N ALA A 461 9.22 11.47 13.33
CA ALA A 461 7.86 11.94 13.07
C ALA A 461 6.97 11.77 14.31
N LEU A 462 7.00 10.60 14.94
CA LEU A 462 6.23 10.36 16.17
C LEU A 462 6.65 11.29 17.31
N ASN A 463 7.95 11.47 17.49
CA ASN A 463 8.49 12.39 18.48
C ASN A 463 8.02 13.83 18.22
N ALA A 464 7.96 14.26 16.96
CA ALA A 464 7.48 15.60 16.60
C ALA A 464 5.98 15.80 16.88
N LEU A 465 5.16 14.75 16.74
CA LEU A 465 3.70 14.82 16.91
C LEU A 465 3.25 14.83 18.38
N TYR A 466 4.02 14.26 19.31
CA TYR A 466 3.58 14.14 20.70
C TYR A 466 3.72 15.48 21.48
N PRO A 467 2.69 15.94 22.21
CA PRO A 467 2.72 17.18 22.99
C PRO A 467 3.52 17.01 24.29
N LYS A 468 4.84 17.13 24.22
CA LYS A 468 5.75 16.88 25.35
C LYS A 468 5.60 17.87 26.51
N GLU A 469 5.25 19.11 26.20
CA GLU A 469 5.25 20.18 27.21
C GLU A 469 4.22 19.90 28.32
N GLU A 470 3.07 19.31 27.99
CA GLU A 470 2.04 18.98 28.98
C GLU A 470 2.52 17.98 30.03
N VAL A 471 3.22 16.93 29.59
CA VAL A 471 3.76 15.90 30.50
C VAL A 471 4.96 16.42 31.27
N MET A 472 5.80 17.26 30.65
CA MET A 472 6.93 17.91 31.33
C MET A 472 6.44 18.88 32.40
N GLU A 473 5.41 19.67 32.10
CA GLU A 473 4.85 20.64 33.03
C GLU A 473 4.19 19.98 34.24
N ARG A 474 3.59 18.80 34.06
CA ARG A 474 3.10 17.99 35.20
C ARG A 474 4.23 17.61 36.15
N VAL A 475 5.39 17.25 35.61
CA VAL A 475 6.59 16.94 36.42
C VAL A 475 7.12 18.21 37.08
N ARG A 476 7.23 19.34 36.37
CA ARG A 476 7.69 20.61 36.95
C ARG A 476 6.81 21.04 38.12
N ARG A 477 5.49 21.06 37.94
CA ARG A 477 4.53 21.37 39.02
C ARG A 477 4.69 20.45 40.23
N PHE A 478 4.92 19.15 40.02
CA PHE A 478 5.16 18.22 41.12
C PHE A 478 6.48 18.51 41.86
N LEU A 479 7.51 18.98 41.16
CA LEU A 479 8.79 19.37 41.76
C LEU A 479 8.73 20.72 42.48
N ASP A 480 7.87 21.63 42.04
CA ASP A 480 7.74 22.99 42.59
C ASP A 480 6.83 23.08 43.83
N GLY A 481 6.04 22.03 44.14
CA GLY A 481 5.20 21.93 45.34
C GLY A 481 3.70 22.04 45.07
#